data_AF-A0AAQ2DDZ7-F1
#
_entry.id   AF-A0AAQ2DDZ7-F1
#
_cell.length_a   1.000
_cell.length_b   1.000
_cell.length_c   1.000
_cell.angle_alpha   90.00
_cell.angle_beta   90.00
_cell.angle_gamma   90.00
#
_symmetry.space_group_name_H-M   'P 1'
#
loop_
_entity.id
_entity.type
_entity.pdbx_description
1 polymer ?
#
loop_
_entity_poly.entity_id
_entity_poly.type
_entity_poly.pdbx_seq_one_letter_code
_entity_poly.pdbx_strand_id
1 'polypeptide(L)'
;MPDQTFLILVVVLMMAVTFLPRALPLQINTDHWPPFVARALEYLPVAIVAAISLTPLLIKDRQIQLDRPEFYAAIPTLLCAYFSKNLFLSVAVGTAAYIALGSFM
;
A
#
# COMPACT_ATOMS: atom_id res chain seq x y z
N MET A 1 0.26 -9.57 36.76
CA MET A 1 -0.45 -9.13 35.54
C MET A 1 0.30 -7.94 34.91
N PRO A 2 1.46 -8.16 34.26
CA PRO A 2 2.26 -7.11 33.61
C PRO A 2 1.95 -6.93 32.11
N ASP A 3 1.11 -7.79 31.51
CA ASP A 3 0.92 -7.88 30.06
C ASP A 3 0.14 -6.69 29.48
N GLN A 4 -0.79 -6.13 30.25
CA GLN A 4 -1.59 -4.96 29.87
C GLN A 4 -0.73 -3.70 29.75
N THR A 5 0.20 -3.48 30.70
CA THR A 5 1.11 -2.33 30.69
C THR A 5 2.08 -2.42 29.51
N PHE A 6 2.55 -3.62 29.19
CA PHE A 6 3.39 -3.85 28.01
C PHE A 6 2.64 -3.53 26.71
N LEU A 7 1.40 -4.01 26.55
CA LEU A 7 0.58 -3.71 25.37
C LEU A 7 0.32 -2.21 25.21
N ILE A 8 -0.02 -1.52 26.30
CA ILE A 8 -0.25 -0.06 26.27
C ILE A 8 1.03 0.67 25.87
N LEU A 9 2.18 0.27 26.43
CA LEU A 9 3.48 0.86 26.07
C LEU A 9 3.81 0.64 24.59
N VAL A 10 3.58 -0.56 24.06
CA VAL A 10 3.80 -0.88 22.64
C VAL A 10 2.90 -0.04 21.73
N VAL A 11 1.61 0.09 22.06
CA VAL A 11 0.67 0.90 21.27
C VAL A 11 1.08 2.38 21.27
N VAL A 12 1.45 2.94 22.42
CA VAL A 12 1.92 4.33 22.53
C VAL A 12 3.22 4.54 21.75
N LEU A 13 4.15 3.58 21.84
CA LEU A 13 5.42 3.63 21.10
C LEU A 13 5.18 3.53 19.58
N MET A 14 4.30 2.65 19.13
CA MET A 14 3.91 2.54 17.73
C MET A 14 3.24 3.81 17.21
N MET A 15 2.36 4.40 18.03
CA MET A 15 1.70 5.66 17.72
C MET A 15 2.75 6.77 17.56
N ALA A 16 3.70 6.89 18.49
CA ALA A 16 4.80 7.84 18.38
C ALA A 16 5.61 7.62 17.09
N VAL A 17 6.04 6.39 16.82
CA VAL A 17 6.86 6.04 15.64
C VAL A 17 6.09 6.17 14.31
N THR A 18 4.75 6.10 14.31
CA THR A 18 3.92 6.27 13.10
C THR A 18 3.56 7.72 12.84
N PHE A 19 3.28 8.48 13.91
CA PHE A 19 3.00 9.91 13.81
C PHE A 19 4.25 10.72 13.53
N LEU A 20 5.42 10.34 14.05
CA LEU A 20 6.67 11.05 13.79
C LEU A 20 6.96 11.21 12.28
N PRO A 21 7.02 10.13 11.46
CA PRO A 21 7.26 10.24 10.02
C PRO A 21 6.11 10.90 9.25
N ARG A 22 4.87 10.92 9.78
CA ARG A 22 3.72 11.59 9.14
C ARG A 22 3.54 13.05 9.52
N ALA A 23 3.96 13.45 10.73
CA ALA A 23 3.87 14.82 11.23
C ALA A 23 5.13 15.65 10.93
N LEU A 24 6.29 15.00 10.85
CA LEU A 24 7.54 15.59 10.36
C LEU A 24 7.36 16.36 9.04
N PRO A 25 6.75 15.80 7.98
CA PRO A 25 6.57 16.52 6.72
C PRO A 25 5.53 17.66 6.80
N LEU A 26 4.68 17.70 7.83
CA LEU A 26 3.59 18.70 7.95
C LEU A 26 3.92 19.87 8.88
N GLN A 27 4.81 19.69 9.87
CA GLN A 27 5.07 20.70 10.91
C GLN A 27 6.45 21.36 10.83
N ILE A 28 7.41 20.78 10.08
CA ILE A 28 8.71 21.43 9.88
C ILE A 28 8.59 22.45 8.77
N ASN A 29 8.95 23.70 9.09
CA ASN A 29 9.07 24.78 8.13
C ASN A 29 10.21 24.44 7.15
N THR A 30 9.86 23.96 5.95
CA THR A 30 10.75 23.36 4.94
C THR A 30 11.66 24.37 4.22
N ASP A 31 11.81 25.59 4.73
CA ASP A 31 12.56 26.67 4.06
C ASP A 31 14.07 26.37 3.88
N HIS A 32 14.63 25.40 4.61
CA HIS A 32 16.06 25.04 4.55
C HIS A 32 16.35 23.60 4.14
N TRP A 33 15.33 22.76 3.87
CA TRP A 33 15.60 21.40 3.42
C TRP A 33 15.94 21.41 1.93
N PRO A 34 16.98 20.69 1.48
CA PRO A 34 17.24 20.55 0.06
C PRO A 34 15.97 20.01 -0.63
N PRO A 35 15.49 20.65 -1.70
CA PRO A 35 14.16 20.41 -2.28
C PRO A 35 13.94 18.97 -2.74
N PHE A 36 15.04 18.22 -2.96
CA PHE A 36 15.02 16.81 -3.28
C PHE A 36 14.49 15.94 -2.12
N VAL A 37 14.93 16.20 -0.89
CA VAL A 37 14.61 15.34 0.27
C VAL A 37 13.17 15.54 0.73
N ALA A 38 12.70 16.79 0.71
CA ALA A 38 11.30 17.12 1.00
C ALA A 38 10.34 16.42 0.04
N ARG A 39 10.60 16.48 -1.28
CA ARG A 39 9.80 15.76 -2.28
C ARG A 39 9.88 14.26 -2.09
N ALA A 40 11.07 13.70 -1.84
CA ALA A 40 11.23 12.25 -1.64
C ALA A 40 10.38 11.74 -0.46
N LEU A 41 10.31 12.50 0.64
CA LEU A 41 9.49 12.16 1.79
C LEU A 41 7.98 12.28 1.51
N GLU A 42 7.57 13.24 0.69
CA GLU A 42 6.17 13.39 0.24
C GLU A 42 5.72 12.23 -0.67
N TYR A 43 6.61 11.71 -1.52
CA TYR A 43 6.31 10.56 -2.38
C TYR A 43 6.43 9.20 -1.66
N LEU A 44 7.05 9.16 -0.48
CA LEU A 44 7.30 7.93 0.25
C LEU A 44 6.00 7.16 0.59
N PRO A 45 4.93 7.77 1.11
CA PRO A 45 3.67 7.05 1.40
C PRO A 45 3.03 6.44 0.16
N VAL A 46 3.01 7.18 -0.95
CA VAL A 46 2.43 6.71 -2.22
C VAL A 46 3.27 5.55 -2.78
N ALA A 47 4.60 5.66 -2.74
CA ALA A 47 5.51 4.61 -3.18
C ALA A 47 5.38 3.33 -2.33
N ILE A 48 5.25 3.48 -1.00
CA ILE A 48 5.06 2.34 -0.09
C ILE A 48 3.74 1.62 -0.39
N VAL A 49 2.63 2.36 -0.53
CA VAL A 49 1.33 1.76 -0.85
C VAL A 49 1.40 1.03 -2.19
N ALA A 50 1.99 1.65 -3.21
CA ALA A 50 2.18 1.02 -4.51
C ALA A 50 3.03 -0.27 -4.41
N ALA A 51 4.12 -0.23 -3.66
CA ALA A 51 4.99 -1.40 -3.46
C ALA A 51 4.26 -2.53 -2.73
N ILE A 52 3.52 -2.24 -1.65
CA ILE A 52 2.79 -3.26 -0.88
C ILE A 52 1.66 -3.88 -1.71
N SER A 53 1.01 -3.11 -2.59
CA SER A 53 -0.03 -3.64 -3.48
C SER A 53 0.54 -4.43 -4.68
N LEU A 54 1.65 -3.96 -5.27
CA LEU A 54 2.22 -4.56 -6.48
C LEU A 54 3.09 -5.80 -6.20
N THR A 55 3.84 -5.80 -5.10
CA THR A 55 4.74 -6.91 -4.73
C THR A 55 4.01 -8.26 -4.66
N PRO A 56 2.89 -8.42 -3.95
CA PRO A 56 2.19 -9.70 -3.88
C PRO A 56 1.55 -10.13 -5.21
N LEU A 57 1.35 -9.20 -6.16
CA LEU A 57 0.87 -9.52 -7.51
C LEU A 57 1.99 -10.09 -8.40
N LEU A 58 3.24 -9.72 -8.13
CA LEU A 58 4.38 -10.01 -9.02
C LEU A 58 5.35 -11.06 -8.45
N ILE A 59 5.49 -11.13 -7.12
CA ILE A 59 6.46 -11.95 -6.42
C ILE A 59 5.74 -12.84 -5.42
N LYS A 60 5.80 -14.16 -5.67
CA LYS A 60 5.31 -15.20 -4.76
C LYS A 60 6.42 -16.23 -4.58
N ASP A 61 6.76 -16.53 -3.33
CA ASP A 61 7.84 -17.47 -2.98
C ASP A 61 9.21 -17.12 -3.60
N ARG A 62 9.57 -15.82 -3.63
CA ARG A 62 10.82 -15.30 -4.23
C ARG A 62 11.02 -15.61 -5.72
N GLN A 63 9.99 -16.11 -6.41
CA GLN A 63 10.00 -16.37 -7.85
C GLN A 63 9.05 -15.38 -8.54
N ILE A 64 9.49 -14.84 -9.68
CA ILE A 64 8.64 -13.99 -10.51
C ILE A 64 7.76 -14.95 -11.33
N GLN A 65 6.50 -15.12 -10.93
CA GLN A 65 5.54 -15.99 -11.60
C GLN A 65 4.50 -15.13 -12.30
N LEU A 66 4.71 -14.84 -13.59
CA LEU A 66 3.78 -14.05 -14.41
C LEU A 66 2.56 -14.85 -14.90
N ASP A 67 2.61 -16.19 -14.86
CA ASP A 67 1.56 -17.07 -15.39
C ASP A 67 0.47 -17.37 -14.35
N ARG A 68 0.06 -16.34 -13.59
CA ARG A 68 -0.88 -16.50 -12.49
C ARG A 68 -2.15 -15.68 -12.70
N PRO A 69 -3.32 -16.20 -12.28
CA PRO A 69 -4.59 -15.50 -12.38
C PRO A 69 -4.58 -14.17 -11.60
N GLU A 70 -3.75 -14.08 -10.55
CA GLU A 70 -3.54 -12.85 -9.77
C GLU A 70 -3.00 -11.69 -10.66
N PHE A 71 -2.05 -11.97 -11.56
CA PHE A 71 -1.48 -10.97 -12.46
C PHE A 71 -2.48 -10.58 -13.56
N TYR A 72 -3.19 -11.55 -14.12
CA TYR A 72 -4.24 -11.28 -15.12
C TYR A 72 -5.44 -10.53 -14.53
N ALA A 73 -5.78 -10.73 -13.24
CA ALA A 73 -6.81 -9.98 -12.54
C ALA A 73 -6.37 -8.54 -12.18
N ALA A 74 -5.06 -8.28 -12.12
CA ALA A 74 -4.51 -6.93 -11.89
C ALA A 74 -4.76 -5.97 -13.07
N ILE A 75 -4.80 -6.47 -14.30
CA ILE A 75 -5.03 -5.65 -15.50
C ILE A 75 -6.44 -5.03 -15.53
N PRO A 76 -7.55 -5.81 -15.42
CA PRO A 76 -8.89 -5.26 -15.44
C PRO A 76 -9.19 -4.41 -14.20
N THR A 77 -8.61 -4.73 -13.03
CA THR A 77 -8.72 -3.88 -11.83
C THR A 77 -8.09 -2.52 -12.02
N LEU A 78 -6.88 -2.47 -12.59
CA LEU A 78 -6.18 -1.22 -12.84
C LEU A 78 -6.92 -0.37 -13.88
N LEU A 79 -7.44 -0.99 -14.94
CA LEU A 79 -8.28 -0.31 -15.94
C LEU A 79 -9.54 0.29 -15.30
N CYS A 80 -10.24 -0.48 -14.46
CA CYS A 80 -11.45 0.00 -13.79
C CYS A 80 -11.16 1.09 -12.74
N ALA A 81 -10.06 0.97 -12.00
CA ALA A 81 -9.62 1.99 -11.06
C ALA A 81 -9.35 3.33 -11.76
N TYR A 82 -8.70 3.27 -12.93
CA TYR A 82 -8.39 4.46 -13.73
C TYR A 82 -9.65 5.13 -14.29
N PHE A 83 -10.59 4.34 -14.84
CA PHE A 83 -11.79 4.88 -15.48
C PHE A 83 -12.87 5.32 -14.50
N SER A 84 -13.15 4.52 -13.47
CA SER A 84 -14.33 4.75 -12.63
C SER A 84 -14.09 5.78 -11.54
N LYS A 85 -12.83 6.01 -11.13
CA LYS A 85 -12.44 6.80 -9.94
C LYS A 85 -13.22 6.42 -8.66
N ASN A 86 -13.92 5.29 -8.67
CA ASN A 86 -14.79 4.82 -7.59
C ASN A 86 -14.21 3.52 -7.02
N LEU A 87 -13.80 3.58 -5.75
CA LEU A 87 -13.16 2.47 -5.02
C LEU A 87 -14.03 1.20 -5.03
N PHE A 88 -15.34 1.35 -4.81
CA PHE A 88 -16.25 0.21 -4.74
C PHE A 88 -16.33 -0.57 -6.06
N LEU A 89 -16.36 0.14 -7.19
CA LEU A 89 -16.40 -0.47 -8.52
C LEU A 89 -15.10 -1.19 -8.85
N SER A 90 -13.94 -0.60 -8.50
CA SER A 90 -12.64 -1.24 -8.70
C SER A 90 -12.51 -2.56 -7.91
N VAL A 91 -12.95 -2.57 -6.65
CA VAL A 91 -12.93 -3.78 -5.80
C VAL A 91 -13.90 -4.85 -6.34
N ALA A 92 -15.12 -4.46 -6.72
CA ALA A 92 -16.11 -5.40 -7.26
C ALA A 92 -15.63 -6.06 -8.56
N VAL A 93 -15.10 -5.26 -9.50
CA VAL A 93 -14.57 -5.77 -10.77
C VAL A 93 -13.33 -6.64 -10.55
N GLY A 94 -12.47 -6.27 -9.61
CA GLY A 94 -11.31 -7.09 -9.28
C GLY A 94 -11.61 -8.43 -8.67
N THR A 95 -12.54 -8.43 -7.73
CA THR A 95 -13.00 -9.66 -7.10
C THR A 95 -13.69 -10.55 -8.13
N ALA A 96 -14.53 -9.99 -9.01
CA ALA A 96 -15.17 -10.72 -10.09
C ALA A 96 -14.16 -11.29 -11.10
N ALA A 97 -13.15 -10.52 -11.51
CA ALA A 97 -12.10 -10.96 -12.41
C ALA A 97 -11.25 -12.09 -11.78
N TYR A 98 -10.87 -11.94 -10.52
CA TYR A 98 -10.14 -12.98 -9.78
C TYR A 98 -10.93 -14.27 -9.68
N ILE A 99 -12.23 -14.20 -9.36
CA ILE A 99 -13.10 -15.39 -9.29
C ILE A 99 -13.26 -16.03 -10.67
N ALA A 100 -13.48 -15.24 -11.73
CA ALA A 100 -13.64 -15.76 -13.08
C ALA A 100 -12.37 -16.50 -13.56
N LEU A 101 -11.20 -15.87 -13.41
CA LEU A 101 -9.90 -16.46 -13.76
C LEU A 101 -9.54 -17.65 -12.87
N GLY A 102 -9.82 -17.57 -11.57
CA GLY A 102 -9.58 -18.65 -10.62
C GLY A 102 -10.54 -19.83 -10.78
N SER A 103 -11.72 -19.65 -11.35
CA SER A 103 -12.66 -20.73 -11.66
C SER A 103 -12.32 -21.50 -12.94
N PHE A 104 -11.45 -20.92 -13.78
CA PHE A 104 -11.09 -21.45 -15.09
C PHE A 104 -9.75 -22.22 -15.09
N MET A 105 -9.02 -22.25 -13.97
CA MET A 105 -7.71 -22.88 -13.81
C MET A 105 -7.67 -23.88 -12.67
#